data_AF-A0A4U1JKA5-F1
#
_entry.id   AF-A0A4U1JKA5-F1
#
_cell.length_a   1.000
_cell.length_b   1.000
_cell.length_c   1.000
_cell.angle_alpha   90.00
_cell.angle_beta   90.00
_cell.angle_gamma   90.00
#
_symmetry.space_group_name_H-M   'P 1'
#
loop_
_entity.id
_entity.type
_entity.pdbx_description
1 polymer ?
#
loop_
_entity_poly.entity_id
_entity_poly.type
_entity_poly.pdbx_seq_one_letter_code
_entity_poly.pdbx_strand_id
1 'polypeptide(L)'
;MKFPGNETSFALLCALAALAGCTSGGSGSSTGSADGGPPVVLSPKGKVLEAAENQADPDASASKAEAAKSERVDIPGGALIAGSTPGDKGRDPVLEPAELEVKLGDYAIDRYLYPNDPTKPPLTGVSRAKAAELCEQAGGRLCTELEWERACKGPEGTTYAGSASWDAKCAKEPASCASGFGVLGMGAAYREWTASEVLPIEDMQPRAAAVRGAQGSAVGPDHRCAHRTAIDPGASAQDLGFRCCRGAPNAATIPSPQWEQTYRRVELPAKELAEMFASVPALSTLDREITYFKEPDDVNVVLARGDAGAPPQNTVLTTSPLLWNPVPGEQIVVLAGRAAKDSFVVAFYRLPGDRYRIASTLVLKDEKGPIALGFNGYVRKRLFWATCWDCRGESGNVTYRDDGRVVITQK
;
A
#
# COMPACT_ATOMS: atom_id res chain seq x y z
N MET A 1 -58.24 -40.67 8.53
CA MET A 1 -58.84 -42.02 8.49
C MET A 1 -58.45 -42.68 7.16
N LYS A 2 -57.79 -43.86 7.27
CA LYS A 2 -57.58 -44.97 6.31
C LYS A 2 -57.18 -44.72 4.82
N PHE A 3 -55.95 -45.17 4.52
CA PHE A 3 -55.33 -45.70 3.28
C PHE A 3 -56.14 -46.84 2.60
N PRO A 4 -55.90 -47.29 1.33
CA PRO A 4 -54.60 -47.77 0.74
C PRO A 4 -54.41 -47.42 -0.76
N GLY A 5 -53.36 -47.76 -1.51
CA GLY A 5 -52.12 -48.53 -1.36
C GLY A 5 -51.56 -48.77 -2.77
N ASN A 6 -50.25 -48.91 -2.95
CA ASN A 6 -49.73 -49.79 -4.00
C ASN A 6 -48.31 -50.26 -3.66
N GLU A 7 -48.13 -51.56 -3.82
CA GLU A 7 -46.95 -52.34 -3.51
C GLU A 7 -45.93 -52.29 -4.66
N THR A 8 -44.65 -52.46 -4.36
CA THR A 8 -43.74 -53.29 -5.17
C THR A 8 -42.45 -53.58 -4.41
N SER A 9 -41.89 -54.75 -4.71
CA SER A 9 -41.22 -55.65 -3.77
C SER A 9 -39.68 -55.59 -3.80
N PHE A 10 -39.12 -55.95 -2.64
CA PHE A 10 -37.95 -56.83 -2.43
C PHE A 10 -36.67 -56.66 -3.27
N ALA A 11 -35.59 -56.26 -2.60
CA ALA A 11 -34.35 -57.03 -2.60
C ALA A 11 -33.63 -56.83 -1.26
N LEU A 12 -33.51 -57.94 -0.52
CA LEU A 12 -32.86 -58.09 0.77
C LEU A 12 -31.36 -58.37 0.51
N LEU A 13 -30.45 -57.58 1.05
CA LEU A 13 -29.06 -58.02 1.26
C LEU A 13 -28.65 -57.77 2.71
N CYS A 14 -28.11 -58.83 3.30
CA CYS A 14 -27.87 -59.01 4.72
C CYS A 14 -26.90 -57.99 5.33
N ALA A 15 -27.22 -57.64 6.58
CA ALA A 15 -26.41 -56.87 7.50
C ALA A 15 -25.15 -57.62 7.96
N LEU A 16 -24.08 -56.88 8.20
CA LEU A 16 -23.09 -57.18 9.23
C LEU A 16 -22.76 -55.87 9.95
N ALA A 17 -23.14 -55.83 11.22
CA ALA A 17 -22.99 -54.71 12.13
C ALA A 17 -21.56 -54.64 12.69
N ALA A 18 -21.02 -53.43 12.80
CA ALA A 18 -20.01 -53.08 13.79
C ALA A 18 -20.29 -51.67 14.33
N LEU A 19 -20.04 -51.51 15.62
CA LEU A 19 -20.67 -50.61 16.58
C LEU A 19 -20.12 -49.17 16.60
N ALA A 20 -20.99 -48.28 17.11
CA ALA A 20 -20.74 -47.03 17.84
C ALA A 20 -20.16 -45.83 17.05
N GLY A 21 -20.70 -44.60 17.12
CA GLY A 21 -21.80 -44.06 17.90
C GLY A 21 -22.07 -42.61 17.45
N CYS A 22 -23.31 -42.16 17.63
CA CYS A 22 -23.73 -40.78 17.39
C CYS A 22 -23.05 -39.81 18.36
N THR A 23 -22.56 -38.66 17.88
CA THR A 23 -22.69 -37.40 18.63
C THR A 23 -22.90 -36.21 17.68
N SER A 24 -23.92 -35.45 18.02
CA SER A 24 -24.33 -34.16 17.50
C SER A 24 -23.41 -33.03 17.99
N GLY A 25 -23.32 -31.97 17.19
CA GLY A 25 -23.10 -30.61 17.68
C GLY A 25 -21.66 -30.12 17.60
N GLY A 26 -21.49 -29.02 16.86
CA GLY A 26 -20.24 -28.27 16.83
C GLY A 26 -20.10 -27.44 15.57
N SER A 27 -20.81 -26.31 15.51
CA SER A 27 -20.41 -25.18 14.68
C SER A 27 -19.01 -24.73 15.13
N GLY A 28 -17.98 -25.29 14.49
CA GLY A 28 -16.61 -24.84 14.63
C GLY A 28 -16.42 -23.62 13.76
N SER A 29 -16.30 -22.46 14.39
CA SER A 29 -15.64 -21.29 13.81
C SER A 29 -14.29 -21.74 13.24
N SER A 30 -14.01 -21.34 12.00
CA SER A 30 -12.71 -21.55 11.38
C SER A 30 -11.65 -20.88 12.24
N THR A 31 -10.94 -21.70 12.99
CA THR A 31 -9.78 -21.36 13.79
C THR A 31 -8.74 -20.69 12.90
N GLY A 32 -8.09 -19.64 13.41
CA GLY A 32 -6.95 -18.96 12.80
C GLY A 32 -5.75 -19.89 12.65
N SER A 33 -5.82 -20.77 11.66
CA SER A 33 -4.83 -21.82 11.41
C SER A 33 -3.69 -21.27 10.56
N ALA A 34 -2.54 -21.17 11.22
CA ALA A 34 -1.24 -21.68 10.81
C ALA A 34 -0.91 -21.68 9.31
N ASP A 35 0.11 -20.89 8.94
CA ASP A 35 1.33 -21.23 8.19
C ASP A 35 1.40 -22.54 7.36
N GLY A 36 0.30 -22.97 6.74
CA GLY A 36 0.12 -24.30 6.16
C GLY A 36 0.34 -24.37 4.65
N GLY A 37 0.92 -23.33 4.05
CA GLY A 37 1.30 -23.33 2.63
C GLY A 37 2.81 -23.52 2.48
N PRO A 38 3.29 -24.16 1.39
CA PRO A 38 4.72 -24.13 1.08
C PRO A 38 5.21 -22.68 1.03
N PRO A 39 6.43 -22.41 1.53
CA PRO A 39 7.00 -21.07 1.53
C PRO A 39 7.11 -20.58 0.08
N VAL A 40 6.73 -19.31 -0.13
CA VAL A 40 6.92 -18.67 -1.44
C VAL A 40 8.39 -18.35 -1.58
N VAL A 41 9.03 -18.85 -2.63
CA VAL A 41 10.38 -18.44 -2.99
C VAL A 41 10.31 -17.08 -3.67
N LEU A 42 10.95 -16.08 -3.06
CA LEU A 42 11.09 -14.73 -3.60
C LEU A 42 12.28 -14.69 -4.56
N SER A 43 12.13 -13.96 -5.67
CA SER A 43 13.17 -13.74 -6.66
C SER A 43 13.29 -12.25 -6.95
N PRO A 44 14.06 -11.50 -6.13
CA PRO A 44 14.23 -10.07 -6.29
C PRO A 44 14.74 -9.66 -7.67
N LYS A 45 14.26 -8.50 -8.14
CA LYS A 45 14.64 -7.95 -9.43
C LYS A 45 15.14 -6.52 -9.28
N GLY A 46 16.23 -6.22 -9.98
CA GLY A 46 16.82 -4.89 -10.02
C GLY A 46 17.45 -4.47 -8.70
N LYS A 47 17.80 -3.18 -8.61
CA LYS A 47 18.38 -2.60 -7.41
C LYS A 47 17.28 -2.34 -6.38
N VAL A 48 17.62 -2.54 -5.10
CA VAL A 48 16.76 -2.13 -4.00
C VAL A 48 16.76 -0.60 -3.94
N LEU A 49 15.57 -0.01 -3.86
CA LEU A 49 15.42 1.42 -3.66
C LEU A 49 15.79 1.79 -2.23
N GLU A 50 16.46 2.92 -2.05
CA GLU A 50 16.73 3.42 -0.71
C GLU A 50 15.46 3.85 0.02
N ALA A 51 15.53 3.83 1.35
CA ALA A 51 14.45 4.28 2.23
C ALA A 51 14.03 5.71 1.85
N ALA A 52 12.73 5.98 1.79
CA ALA A 52 12.23 7.27 1.30
C ALA A 52 12.68 8.45 2.16
N GLU A 53 13.00 8.23 3.44
CA GLU A 53 13.51 9.25 4.35
C GLU A 53 14.96 9.66 4.03
N ASN A 54 15.71 8.74 3.42
CA ASN A 54 17.11 8.95 3.06
C ASN A 54 17.28 9.48 1.62
N GLN A 55 16.21 9.48 0.83
CA GLN A 55 16.23 10.08 -0.49
C GLN A 55 16.31 11.60 -0.33
N ALA A 56 17.34 12.19 -0.94
CA ALA A 56 17.40 13.64 -1.07
C ALA A 56 16.15 14.10 -1.82
N ASP A 57 15.40 15.03 -1.22
CA ASP A 57 14.32 15.66 -1.96
C ASP A 57 14.98 16.36 -3.17
N PRO A 58 14.49 16.13 -4.40
CA PRO A 58 15.00 16.86 -5.55
C PRO A 58 14.94 18.35 -5.24
N ASP A 59 15.92 19.14 -5.71
CA ASP A 59 15.87 20.59 -5.54
C ASP A 59 14.46 21.09 -5.86
N ALA A 60 13.87 21.87 -4.94
CA ALA A 60 12.55 22.44 -5.10
C ALA A 60 12.60 23.54 -6.18
N SER A 61 12.95 23.16 -7.40
CA SER A 61 12.82 24.02 -8.56
C SER A 61 11.32 24.14 -8.85
N ALA A 62 10.87 25.37 -9.02
CA ALA A 62 9.54 25.67 -9.51
C ALA A 62 9.22 24.82 -10.77
N SER A 63 7.96 24.42 -10.92
CA SER A 63 7.48 23.70 -12.10
C SER A 63 8.01 24.39 -13.37
N LYS A 64 8.72 23.64 -14.21
CA LYS A 64 9.20 24.12 -15.52
C LYS A 64 8.12 23.97 -16.60
N ALA A 65 6.97 23.41 -16.25
CA ALA A 65 5.91 23.17 -17.21
C ALA A 65 5.20 24.47 -17.56
N GLU A 66 4.94 24.66 -18.86
CA GLU A 66 4.21 25.82 -19.35
C GLU A 66 2.71 25.55 -19.32
N ALA A 67 1.93 26.55 -18.91
CA ALA A 67 0.48 26.45 -18.97
C ALA A 67 -0.01 26.38 -20.42
N ALA A 68 -1.00 25.54 -20.69
CA ALA A 68 -1.64 25.46 -22.00
C ALA A 68 -2.28 26.81 -22.36
N LYS A 69 -2.28 27.20 -23.64
CA LYS A 69 -2.91 28.47 -24.06
C LYS A 69 -4.44 28.37 -24.11
N SER A 70 -4.96 27.20 -24.45
CA SER A 70 -6.38 26.91 -24.55
C SER A 70 -7.00 26.73 -23.17
N GLU A 71 -8.27 27.11 -23.02
CA GLU A 71 -9.08 26.82 -21.82
C GLU A 71 -9.30 25.32 -21.65
N ARG A 72 -9.25 24.55 -22.74
CA ARG A 72 -9.33 23.08 -22.72
C ARG A 72 -8.01 22.49 -23.17
N VAL A 73 -7.52 21.53 -22.40
CA VAL A 73 -6.25 20.84 -22.62
C VAL A 73 -6.53 19.43 -23.13
N ASP A 74 -6.03 19.11 -24.32
CA ASP A 74 -6.11 17.77 -24.88
C ASP A 74 -5.02 16.89 -24.25
N ILE A 75 -5.42 15.82 -23.59
CA ILE A 75 -4.52 14.83 -23.00
C ILE A 75 -4.44 13.64 -23.95
N PRO A 76 -3.27 13.36 -24.55
CA PRO A 76 -3.14 12.22 -25.45
C PRO A 76 -3.27 10.91 -24.68
N GLY A 77 -3.89 9.93 -25.33
CA GLY A 77 -3.92 8.56 -24.83
C GLY A 77 -2.52 8.00 -24.61
N GLY A 78 -2.35 7.14 -23.62
CA GLY A 78 -1.05 6.56 -23.28
C GLY A 78 -1.02 5.89 -21.92
N ALA A 79 0.16 5.40 -21.54
CA ALA A 79 0.40 4.72 -20.28
C ALA A 79 0.46 5.71 -19.10
N LEU A 80 -0.13 5.32 -17.97
CA LEU A 80 -0.05 5.96 -16.67
C LEU A 80 0.38 4.89 -15.66
N ILE A 81 1.40 5.20 -14.86
CA ILE A 81 1.67 4.46 -13.62
C ILE A 81 0.91 5.19 -12.51
N ALA A 82 -0.26 4.67 -12.15
CA ALA A 82 -1.16 5.24 -11.17
C ALA A 82 -0.76 4.91 -9.73
N GLY A 83 -1.06 5.81 -8.80
CA GLY A 83 -0.66 5.70 -7.40
C GLY A 83 0.80 6.05 -7.15
N SER A 84 1.39 5.45 -6.14
CA SER A 84 2.69 5.83 -5.59
C SER A 84 3.54 4.61 -5.24
N THR A 85 4.81 4.84 -4.96
CA THR A 85 5.76 3.77 -4.62
C THR A 85 5.54 3.38 -3.15
N PRO A 86 5.44 2.08 -2.80
CA PRO A 86 5.45 1.63 -1.42
C PRO A 86 6.57 2.27 -0.59
N GLY A 87 6.22 2.81 0.57
CA GLY A 87 7.11 3.58 1.44
C GLY A 87 7.31 5.07 1.07
N ASP A 88 6.69 5.60 0.01
CA ASP A 88 6.75 7.04 -0.28
C ASP A 88 6.17 7.86 0.89
N LYS A 89 6.77 9.02 1.17
CA LYS A 89 6.30 9.94 2.23
C LYS A 89 4.82 10.30 1.99
N GLY A 90 3.99 10.10 3.00
CA GLY A 90 2.56 10.42 2.97
C GLY A 90 1.67 9.44 2.20
N ARG A 91 2.23 8.35 1.64
CA ARG A 91 1.45 7.33 0.95
C ARG A 91 0.49 6.64 1.92
N ASP A 92 -0.77 6.54 1.51
CA ASP A 92 -1.76 5.65 2.14
C ASP A 92 -1.95 4.38 1.28
N PRO A 93 -1.46 3.19 1.69
CA PRO A 93 -1.63 1.95 0.92
C PRO A 93 -3.07 1.49 0.74
N VAL A 94 -3.98 1.94 1.61
CA VAL A 94 -5.39 1.58 1.56
C VAL A 94 -6.10 2.31 0.41
N LEU A 95 -5.61 3.50 0.06
CA LEU A 95 -6.21 4.36 -0.96
C LEU A 95 -5.37 4.42 -2.23
N GLU A 96 -4.05 4.52 -2.11
CA GLU A 96 -3.11 4.69 -3.21
C GLU A 96 -2.54 3.34 -3.69
N PRO A 97 -2.83 2.93 -4.94
CA PRO A 97 -2.32 1.67 -5.45
C PRO A 97 -0.80 1.72 -5.59
N ALA A 98 -0.14 0.57 -5.45
CA ALA A 98 1.28 0.43 -5.68
C ALA A 98 1.56 0.37 -7.19
N GLU A 99 2.01 1.51 -7.75
CA GLU A 99 2.46 1.65 -9.16
C GLU A 99 1.59 0.89 -10.19
N LEU A 100 0.29 1.15 -10.18
CA LEU A 100 -0.67 0.46 -11.05
C LEU A 100 -0.53 0.96 -12.50
N GLU A 101 -0.01 0.10 -13.38
CA GLU A 101 0.06 0.41 -14.81
C GLU A 101 -1.32 0.34 -15.47
N VAL A 102 -1.75 1.46 -16.07
CA VAL A 102 -2.99 1.55 -16.85
C VAL A 102 -2.74 2.27 -18.17
N LYS A 103 -3.48 1.88 -19.21
CA LYS A 103 -3.49 2.60 -20.50
C LYS A 103 -4.80 3.37 -20.62
N LEU A 104 -4.70 4.68 -20.79
CA LEU A 104 -5.85 5.56 -20.98
C LEU A 104 -5.98 5.95 -22.46
N GLY A 105 -7.22 6.07 -22.93
CA GLY A 105 -7.56 6.77 -24.16
C GLY A 105 -7.37 8.29 -24.03
N ASP A 106 -7.45 8.98 -25.15
CA ASP A 106 -7.42 10.44 -25.19
C ASP A 106 -8.71 11.05 -24.61
N TYR A 107 -8.57 12.25 -24.06
CA TYR A 107 -9.68 13.05 -23.52
C TYR A 107 -9.23 14.50 -23.44
N ALA A 108 -10.18 15.42 -23.31
CA ALA A 108 -9.89 16.80 -22.99
C ALA A 108 -10.26 17.10 -21.54
N ILE A 109 -9.52 17.98 -20.88
CA ILE A 109 -9.75 18.42 -19.50
C ILE A 109 -9.75 19.94 -19.42
N ASP A 110 -10.58 20.50 -18.53
CA ASP A 110 -10.55 21.93 -18.24
C ASP A 110 -9.18 22.34 -17.65
N ARG A 111 -8.64 23.46 -18.16
CA ARG A 111 -7.36 24.01 -17.73
C ARG A 111 -7.40 24.48 -16.29
N TYR A 112 -8.50 25.10 -15.88
CA TYR A 112 -8.76 25.56 -14.51
C TYR A 112 -9.86 24.72 -13.86
N LEU A 113 -10.05 24.88 -12.54
CA LEU A 113 -11.26 24.38 -11.88
C LEU A 113 -12.51 25.03 -12.50
N TYR A 114 -13.64 24.33 -12.43
CA TYR A 114 -14.93 24.86 -12.87
C TYR A 114 -15.19 26.25 -12.23
N PRO A 115 -15.59 27.28 -13.00
CA PRO A 115 -16.18 27.23 -14.35
C PRO A 115 -15.20 27.25 -15.53
N ASN A 116 -13.92 26.95 -15.30
CA ASN A 116 -12.84 26.99 -16.29
C ASN A 116 -12.60 28.40 -16.86
N ASP A 117 -12.72 29.41 -16.00
CA ASP A 117 -12.54 30.83 -16.35
C ASP A 117 -11.62 31.48 -15.30
N PRO A 118 -10.42 31.94 -15.67
CA PRO A 118 -9.46 32.52 -14.73
C PRO A 118 -9.92 33.86 -14.12
N THR A 119 -10.98 34.47 -14.66
CA THR A 119 -11.56 35.71 -14.12
C THR A 119 -12.60 35.44 -13.03
N LYS A 120 -13.00 34.18 -12.83
CA LYS A 120 -13.98 33.77 -11.82
C LYS A 120 -13.32 32.89 -10.75
N PRO A 121 -13.78 32.96 -9.49
CA PRO A 121 -13.32 32.03 -8.47
C PRO A 121 -13.78 30.60 -8.81
N PRO A 122 -13.00 29.57 -8.44
CA PRO A 122 -13.45 28.18 -8.50
C PRO A 122 -14.77 27.98 -7.75
N LEU A 123 -15.69 27.24 -8.34
CA LEU A 123 -16.90 26.82 -7.64
C LEU A 123 -16.57 25.65 -6.71
N THR A 124 -16.73 25.86 -5.41
CA THR A 124 -16.56 24.84 -4.36
C THR A 124 -17.84 24.70 -3.54
N GLY A 125 -17.84 23.81 -2.55
CA GLY A 125 -18.98 23.67 -1.63
C GLY A 125 -20.21 23.02 -2.26
N VAL A 126 -20.04 22.28 -3.35
CA VAL A 126 -21.10 21.52 -4.02
C VAL A 126 -20.89 20.01 -3.82
N SER A 127 -21.99 19.24 -3.82
CA SER A 127 -21.92 17.78 -3.80
C SER A 127 -21.37 17.22 -5.11
N ARG A 128 -20.92 15.96 -5.10
CA ARG A 128 -20.42 15.29 -6.31
C ARG A 128 -21.48 15.20 -7.41
N ALA A 129 -22.74 14.95 -7.02
CA ALA A 129 -23.86 14.91 -7.97
C ALA A 129 -24.08 16.27 -8.64
N LYS A 130 -23.99 17.38 -7.87
CA LYS A 130 -24.11 18.72 -8.45
C LYS A 130 -22.93 19.08 -9.35
N ALA A 131 -21.72 18.69 -8.97
CA ALA A 131 -20.53 18.85 -9.81
C ALA A 131 -20.68 18.13 -11.16
N ALA A 132 -21.18 16.88 -11.15
CA ALA A 132 -21.45 16.12 -12.36
C ALA A 132 -22.51 16.80 -13.25
N GLU A 133 -23.63 17.23 -12.68
CA GLU A 133 -24.70 17.96 -13.39
C GLU A 133 -24.17 19.23 -14.08
N LEU A 134 -23.32 20.00 -13.40
CA LEU A 134 -22.73 21.22 -13.95
C LEU A 134 -21.74 20.92 -15.09
N CYS A 135 -20.98 19.83 -15.00
CA CYS A 135 -20.14 19.39 -16.11
C CYS A 135 -20.95 18.95 -17.32
N GLU A 136 -22.07 18.25 -17.12
CA GLU A 136 -22.99 17.85 -18.19
C GLU A 136 -23.60 19.09 -18.89
N GLN A 137 -24.04 20.08 -18.11
CA GLN A 137 -24.54 21.36 -18.64
C GLN A 137 -23.47 22.12 -19.45
N ALA A 138 -22.20 21.99 -19.07
CA ALA A 138 -21.05 22.55 -19.79
C ALA A 138 -20.57 21.68 -20.98
N GLY A 139 -21.37 20.67 -21.38
CA GLY A 139 -21.08 19.78 -22.50
C GLY A 139 -19.91 18.82 -22.24
N GLY A 140 -19.71 18.43 -20.99
CA GLY A 140 -18.68 17.48 -20.57
C GLY A 140 -19.20 16.51 -19.52
N ARG A 141 -18.28 16.02 -18.69
CA ARG A 141 -18.54 15.11 -17.57
C ARG A 141 -17.52 15.36 -16.48
N LEU A 142 -17.76 14.84 -15.29
CA LEU A 142 -16.73 14.81 -14.27
C LEU A 142 -15.56 13.91 -14.73
N CYS A 143 -14.32 14.32 -14.46
CA CYS A 143 -13.13 13.51 -14.79
C CYS A 143 -13.08 12.26 -13.93
N THR A 144 -12.64 11.12 -14.47
CA THR A 144 -12.29 9.96 -13.65
C THR A 144 -11.01 10.24 -12.84
N GLU A 145 -10.77 9.50 -11.75
CA GLU A 145 -9.59 9.73 -10.92
C GLU A 145 -8.26 9.43 -11.63
N LEU A 146 -8.26 8.52 -12.60
CA LEU A 146 -7.08 8.18 -13.41
C LEU A 146 -6.84 9.22 -14.51
N GLU A 147 -7.89 9.79 -15.09
CA GLU A 147 -7.77 10.97 -15.98
C GLU A 147 -7.21 12.18 -15.22
N TRP A 148 -7.69 12.40 -13.99
CA TRP A 148 -7.16 13.47 -13.14
C TRP A 148 -5.68 13.26 -12.83
N GLU A 149 -5.31 12.03 -12.43
CA GLU A 149 -3.93 11.71 -12.09
C GLU A 149 -2.98 11.84 -13.28
N ARG A 150 -3.39 11.32 -14.46
CA ARG A 150 -2.61 11.48 -15.69
C ARG A 150 -2.40 12.94 -16.04
N ALA A 151 -3.45 13.75 -15.95
CA ALA A 151 -3.37 15.18 -16.22
C ALA A 151 -2.42 15.89 -15.24
N CYS A 152 -2.38 15.47 -13.97
CA CYS A 152 -1.50 16.01 -12.94
C CYS A 152 -0.04 15.59 -13.14
N LYS A 153 0.22 14.28 -13.29
CA LYS A 153 1.56 13.71 -13.43
C LYS A 153 2.25 14.14 -14.73
N GLY A 154 1.49 14.49 -15.76
CA GLY A 154 2.06 14.86 -17.05
C GLY A 154 2.69 13.67 -17.80
N PRO A 155 3.33 13.93 -18.95
CA PRO A 155 3.96 12.88 -19.76
C PRO A 155 5.15 12.22 -19.05
N GLU A 156 5.83 12.96 -18.17
CA GLU A 156 7.02 12.48 -17.44
C GLU A 156 6.69 11.75 -16.13
N GLY A 157 5.41 11.63 -15.77
CA GLY A 157 5.02 10.88 -14.57
C GLY A 157 5.41 11.55 -13.25
N THR A 158 5.52 12.88 -13.20
CA THR A 158 6.08 13.59 -12.04
C THR A 158 5.22 13.47 -10.78
N THR A 159 5.87 13.44 -9.62
CA THR A 159 5.20 13.30 -8.30
C THR A 159 4.20 14.42 -8.01
N TYR A 160 4.54 15.65 -8.41
CA TYR A 160 3.70 16.84 -8.32
C TYR A 160 3.46 17.40 -9.72
N ALA A 161 2.50 18.32 -9.87
CA ALA A 161 2.20 18.92 -11.16
C ALA A 161 3.43 19.65 -11.74
N GLY A 162 4.04 19.04 -12.77
CA GLY A 162 5.18 19.61 -13.51
C GLY A 162 6.52 19.62 -12.76
N SER A 163 6.62 18.96 -11.59
CA SER A 163 7.86 18.86 -10.81
C SER A 163 7.93 17.59 -9.98
N ALA A 164 9.15 17.13 -9.70
CA ALA A 164 9.41 16.03 -8.78
C ALA A 164 9.28 16.44 -7.30
N SER A 165 9.32 17.75 -7.01
CA SER A 165 9.25 18.32 -5.66
C SER A 165 8.08 19.29 -5.50
N TRP A 166 7.56 19.38 -4.28
CA TRP A 166 6.48 20.30 -3.95
C TRP A 166 6.97 21.74 -3.87
N ASP A 167 6.30 22.64 -4.59
CA ASP A 167 6.49 24.10 -4.45
C ASP A 167 5.33 24.68 -3.63
N ALA A 168 5.62 25.11 -2.41
CA ALA A 168 4.63 25.68 -1.50
C ALA A 168 3.96 26.96 -2.05
N LYS A 169 4.55 27.61 -3.07
CA LYS A 169 3.92 28.71 -3.79
C LYS A 169 2.63 28.27 -4.48
N CYS A 170 2.56 27.02 -4.95
CA CYS A 170 1.38 26.50 -5.66
C CYS A 170 0.12 26.52 -4.80
N ALA A 171 0.23 26.34 -3.48
CA ALA A 171 -0.92 26.48 -2.58
C ALA A 171 -1.49 27.92 -2.52
N LYS A 172 -0.65 28.93 -2.77
CA LYS A 172 -1.03 30.35 -2.72
C LYS A 172 -1.41 30.89 -4.11
N GLU A 173 -0.72 30.41 -5.14
CA GLU A 173 -0.90 30.83 -6.53
C GLU A 173 -1.12 29.62 -7.46
N PRO A 174 -2.23 28.85 -7.33
CA PRO A 174 -2.46 27.65 -8.13
C PRO A 174 -2.41 27.89 -9.64
N ALA A 175 -2.85 29.06 -10.09
CA ALA A 175 -2.84 29.46 -11.50
C ALA A 175 -1.43 29.64 -12.08
N SER A 176 -0.38 29.68 -11.24
CA SER A 176 1.02 29.72 -11.68
C SER A 176 1.68 28.34 -11.80
N CYS A 177 0.98 27.27 -11.40
CA CYS A 177 1.53 25.93 -11.38
C CYS A 177 0.85 25.04 -12.41
N ALA A 178 1.56 24.75 -13.49
CA ALA A 178 1.11 23.87 -14.55
C ALA A 178 1.64 22.44 -14.35
N SER A 179 0.82 21.46 -14.71
CA SER A 179 1.28 20.09 -14.97
C SER A 179 2.08 20.01 -16.26
N GLY A 180 2.76 18.89 -16.51
CA GLY A 180 3.50 18.68 -17.77
C GLY A 180 2.62 18.67 -19.03
N PHE A 181 1.29 18.58 -18.90
CA PHE A 181 0.35 18.78 -20.01
C PHE A 181 -0.21 20.21 -20.10
N GLY A 182 0.17 21.10 -19.18
CA GLY A 182 -0.26 22.49 -19.16
C GLY A 182 -1.55 22.77 -18.41
N VAL A 183 -2.04 21.81 -17.61
CA VAL A 183 -3.23 21.96 -16.76
C VAL A 183 -2.86 22.68 -15.48
N LEU A 184 -3.63 23.68 -15.06
CA LEU A 184 -3.27 24.55 -13.94
C LEU A 184 -3.86 24.08 -12.60
N GLY A 185 -3.10 24.34 -11.54
CA GLY A 185 -3.53 24.22 -10.14
C GLY A 185 -3.82 22.79 -9.68
N MET A 186 -3.37 21.78 -10.41
CA MET A 186 -3.62 20.38 -10.05
C MET A 186 -2.89 20.02 -8.75
N GLY A 187 -3.64 19.49 -7.78
CA GLY A 187 -3.11 19.12 -6.46
C GLY A 187 -2.68 20.30 -5.59
N ALA A 188 -2.97 21.55 -6.00
CA ALA A 188 -2.30 22.71 -5.43
C ALA A 188 -2.98 23.30 -4.18
N ALA A 189 -4.26 23.64 -4.27
CA ALA A 189 -4.98 24.30 -3.16
C ALA A 189 -6.42 23.82 -2.94
N TYR A 190 -6.95 23.03 -3.88
CA TYR A 190 -8.31 22.53 -3.84
C TYR A 190 -8.28 21.01 -3.98
N ARG A 191 -9.15 20.36 -3.21
CA ARG A 191 -9.57 19.00 -3.49
C ARG A 191 -10.56 19.02 -4.63
N GLU A 192 -10.57 17.97 -5.43
CA GLU A 192 -11.41 17.89 -6.62
C GLU A 192 -12.22 16.61 -6.66
N TRP A 193 -13.53 16.76 -6.82
CA TRP A 193 -14.42 15.64 -7.12
C TRP A 193 -14.01 14.95 -8.41
N THR A 194 -14.06 13.62 -8.40
CA THR A 194 -13.93 12.79 -9.60
C THR A 194 -15.17 11.94 -9.82
N ALA A 195 -15.32 11.37 -11.01
CA ALA A 195 -16.36 10.42 -11.35
C ALA A 195 -16.12 9.02 -10.76
N SER A 196 -14.98 8.77 -10.12
CA SER A 196 -14.60 7.45 -9.63
C SER A 196 -15.07 7.19 -8.19
N GLU A 197 -15.22 5.91 -7.86
CA GLU A 197 -15.53 5.43 -6.50
C GLU A 197 -14.27 4.88 -5.82
N VAL A 198 -14.18 5.07 -4.51
CA VAL A 198 -13.39 4.21 -3.65
C VAL A 198 -14.26 3.03 -3.23
N LEU A 199 -13.87 1.85 -3.67
CA LEU A 199 -14.55 0.60 -3.37
C LEU A 199 -14.38 0.25 -1.88
N PRO A 200 -15.37 -0.44 -1.27
CA PRO A 200 -15.30 -0.79 0.13
C PRO A 200 -14.17 -1.78 0.43
N ILE A 201 -13.68 -1.73 1.66
CA ILE A 201 -12.83 -2.76 2.25
C ILE A 201 -13.51 -3.20 3.54
N GLU A 202 -13.74 -4.52 3.65
CA GLU A 202 -14.51 -5.13 4.74
C GLU A 202 -14.07 -4.62 6.12
N ASP A 203 -15.05 -4.18 6.91
CA ASP A 203 -14.92 -3.63 8.27
C ASP A 203 -13.95 -2.45 8.46
N MET A 204 -13.41 -1.87 7.37
CA MET A 204 -12.41 -0.79 7.45
C MET A 204 -12.87 0.48 6.74
N GLN A 205 -13.48 0.37 5.56
CA GLN A 205 -13.85 1.54 4.77
C GLN A 205 -15.12 1.27 3.95
N PRO A 206 -16.17 2.09 4.09
CA PRO A 206 -17.35 1.99 3.24
C PRO A 206 -17.06 2.48 1.82
N ARG A 207 -17.98 2.21 0.89
CA ARG A 207 -17.96 2.84 -0.43
C ARG A 207 -18.01 4.36 -0.28
N ALA A 208 -17.16 5.07 -1.01
CA ALA A 208 -17.07 6.52 -0.98
C ALA A 208 -16.71 7.07 -2.37
N ALA A 209 -16.84 8.38 -2.56
CA ALA A 209 -16.35 9.05 -3.75
C ALA A 209 -14.83 9.26 -3.69
N ALA A 210 -14.14 9.04 -4.82
CA ALA A 210 -12.72 9.34 -4.94
C ALA A 210 -12.51 10.83 -5.18
N VAL A 211 -11.69 11.46 -4.35
CA VAL A 211 -11.31 12.86 -4.42
C VAL A 211 -9.80 12.98 -4.52
N ARG A 212 -9.35 13.86 -5.41
CA ARG A 212 -7.93 14.06 -5.73
C ARG A 212 -7.46 15.46 -5.30
N GLY A 213 -6.15 15.61 -5.17
CA GLY A 213 -5.51 16.84 -4.71
C GLY A 213 -5.64 17.04 -3.20
N ALA A 214 -5.37 18.26 -2.75
CA ALA A 214 -5.34 18.63 -1.34
C ALA A 214 -5.76 20.10 -1.15
N GLN A 215 -6.24 20.41 0.06
CA GLN A 215 -6.46 21.79 0.49
C GLN A 215 -5.12 22.55 0.57
N GLY A 216 -5.13 23.86 0.35
CA GLY A 216 -3.90 24.67 0.33
C GLY A 216 -3.13 24.72 1.66
N SER A 217 -3.75 24.36 2.78
CA SER A 217 -3.10 24.28 4.10
C SER A 217 -2.48 22.91 4.40
N ALA A 218 -2.61 21.94 3.47
CA ALA A 218 -2.08 20.60 3.67
C ALA A 218 -0.55 20.58 3.66
N VAL A 219 0.01 19.47 4.15
CA VAL A 219 1.47 19.27 4.11
C VAL A 219 1.90 18.85 2.71
N GLY A 220 3.16 19.11 2.35
CA GLY A 220 3.71 18.84 1.02
C GLY A 220 3.33 17.47 0.43
N PRO A 221 3.50 16.35 1.17
CA PRO A 221 3.11 15.03 0.67
C PRO A 221 1.64 14.87 0.27
N ASP A 222 0.70 15.66 0.78
CA ASP A 222 -0.71 15.53 0.40
C ASP A 222 -1.00 16.16 -0.98
N HIS A 223 -0.08 17.01 -1.48
CA HIS A 223 -0.18 17.65 -2.79
C HIS A 223 0.31 16.74 -3.94
N ARG A 224 0.78 15.52 -3.65
CA ARG A 224 1.21 14.55 -4.67
C ARG A 224 0.06 14.27 -5.63
N CYS A 225 0.37 14.12 -6.92
CA CYS A 225 -0.63 13.71 -7.93
C CYS A 225 -1.26 12.35 -7.62
N ALA A 226 -0.55 11.50 -6.87
CA ALA A 226 -1.02 10.20 -6.41
C ALA A 226 -1.96 10.27 -5.19
N HIS A 227 -1.96 11.37 -4.41
CA HIS A 227 -2.73 11.49 -3.18
C HIS A 227 -4.24 11.41 -3.43
N ARG A 228 -4.88 10.48 -2.73
CA ARG A 228 -6.28 10.08 -2.94
C ARG A 228 -7.00 10.11 -1.61
N THR A 229 -8.21 10.66 -1.60
CA THR A 229 -9.07 10.70 -0.42
C THR A 229 -10.43 10.06 -0.73
N ALA A 230 -11.01 9.43 0.29
CA ALA A 230 -12.34 8.84 0.25
C ALA A 230 -13.32 9.75 0.99
N ILE A 231 -14.32 10.28 0.29
CA ILE A 231 -15.28 11.25 0.86
C ILE A 231 -16.72 10.79 0.59
N ASP A 232 -17.63 11.03 1.54
CA ASP A 232 -19.08 10.85 1.31
C ASP A 232 -19.53 11.66 0.07
N PRO A 233 -20.16 11.05 -0.95
CA PRO A 233 -20.57 11.74 -2.18
C PRO A 233 -21.59 12.88 -1.96
N GLY A 234 -22.31 12.88 -0.82
CA GLY A 234 -23.22 13.93 -0.41
C GLY A 234 -22.57 15.08 0.35
N ALA A 235 -21.30 14.95 0.73
CA ALA A 235 -20.57 16.01 1.43
C ALA A 235 -20.36 17.24 0.54
N SER A 236 -20.07 18.36 1.18
CA SER A 236 -19.58 19.57 0.54
C SER A 236 -18.55 20.25 1.44
N ALA A 237 -17.57 20.92 0.85
CA ALA A 237 -16.55 21.66 1.59
C ALA A 237 -16.04 22.86 0.78
N GLN A 238 -15.57 23.90 1.47
CA GLN A 238 -15.15 25.16 0.85
C GLN A 238 -13.87 25.01 0.01
N ASP A 239 -13.08 23.98 0.26
CA ASP A 239 -11.87 23.61 -0.49
C ASP A 239 -12.14 22.52 -1.55
N LEU A 240 -13.37 22.03 -1.65
CA LEU A 240 -13.74 20.93 -2.53
C LEU A 240 -14.47 21.46 -3.76
N GLY A 241 -13.75 21.49 -4.87
CA GLY A 241 -14.23 21.88 -6.20
C GLY A 241 -14.24 20.70 -7.16
N PHE A 242 -14.14 21.00 -8.45
CA PHE A 242 -14.09 20.01 -9.53
C PHE A 242 -13.61 20.65 -10.84
N ARG A 243 -13.28 19.80 -11.82
CA ARG A 243 -13.04 20.20 -13.21
C ARG A 243 -13.70 19.20 -14.16
N CYS A 244 -14.06 19.65 -15.35
CA CYS A 244 -14.77 18.80 -16.30
C CYS A 244 -13.81 18.22 -17.35
N CYS A 245 -14.11 16.98 -17.73
CA CYS A 245 -13.48 16.26 -18.84
C CYS A 245 -14.46 16.09 -20.00
N ARG A 246 -13.94 15.85 -21.20
CA ARG A 246 -14.71 15.63 -22.44
C ARG A 246 -14.12 14.47 -23.24
N GLY A 247 -14.97 13.84 -24.04
CA GLY A 247 -14.67 12.57 -24.70
C GLY A 247 -15.20 11.36 -23.91
N ALA A 248 -14.99 10.16 -24.46
CA ALA A 248 -15.41 8.92 -23.82
C ALA A 248 -14.73 8.77 -22.44
N PRO A 249 -15.44 8.32 -21.39
CA PRO A 249 -14.82 8.05 -20.09
C PRO A 249 -13.84 6.89 -20.19
N ASN A 250 -12.65 7.09 -19.64
CA ASN A 250 -11.70 6.01 -19.44
C ASN A 250 -12.27 4.99 -18.44
N ALA A 251 -12.38 3.73 -18.85
CA ALA A 251 -13.04 2.67 -18.07
C ALA A 251 -12.14 2.02 -17.00
N ALA A 252 -10.84 2.33 -17.00
CA ALA A 252 -9.92 1.81 -15.99
C ALA A 252 -10.31 2.31 -14.59
N THR A 253 -10.13 1.47 -13.58
CA THR A 253 -10.46 1.77 -12.18
C THR A 253 -9.32 1.33 -11.25
N ILE A 254 -9.25 1.95 -10.08
CA ILE A 254 -8.33 1.52 -9.01
C ILE A 254 -9.01 0.37 -8.25
N PRO A 255 -8.41 -0.83 -8.18
CA PRO A 255 -8.99 -1.95 -7.44
C PRO A 255 -8.95 -1.69 -5.92
N SER A 256 -9.90 -2.28 -5.20
CA SER A 256 -9.88 -2.26 -3.73
C SER A 256 -8.78 -3.19 -3.21
N PRO A 257 -7.84 -2.73 -2.37
CA PRO A 257 -6.87 -3.63 -1.75
C PRO A 257 -7.59 -4.61 -0.82
N GLN A 258 -7.05 -5.81 -0.68
CA GLN A 258 -7.66 -6.88 0.11
C GLN A 258 -6.89 -7.14 1.40
N TRP A 259 -7.59 -7.65 2.41
CA TRP A 259 -6.93 -8.23 3.57
C TRP A 259 -6.25 -9.53 3.16
N GLU A 260 -4.93 -9.58 3.31
CA GLU A 260 -4.15 -10.80 3.13
C GLU A 260 -3.86 -11.48 4.47
N GLN A 261 -3.30 -12.68 4.44
CA GLN A 261 -2.77 -13.32 5.64
C GLN A 261 -1.72 -12.40 6.29
N THR A 262 -1.84 -12.14 7.59
CA THR A 262 -0.97 -11.17 8.28
C THR A 262 0.51 -11.51 8.17
N TYR A 263 0.87 -12.77 8.38
CA TYR A 263 2.24 -13.27 8.29
C TYR A 263 2.26 -14.57 7.51
N ARG A 264 3.24 -14.71 6.63
CA ARG A 264 3.52 -15.94 5.89
C ARG A 264 5.02 -16.15 5.80
N ARG A 265 5.50 -17.36 6.08
CA ARG A 265 6.91 -17.71 5.83
C ARG A 265 7.22 -17.69 4.32
N VAL A 266 8.36 -17.12 3.99
CA VAL A 266 8.88 -17.04 2.61
C VAL A 266 10.34 -17.44 2.58
N GLU A 267 10.80 -17.87 1.41
CA GLU A 267 12.21 -18.14 1.16
C GLU A 267 12.79 -16.98 0.36
N LEU A 268 13.91 -16.44 0.84
CA LEU A 268 14.74 -15.52 0.08
C LEU A 268 16.15 -16.11 0.05
N PRO A 269 16.68 -16.55 -1.10
CA PRO A 269 18.00 -17.15 -1.14
C PRO A 269 19.07 -16.18 -0.63
N ALA A 270 20.00 -16.65 0.20
CA ALA A 270 21.04 -15.79 0.80
C ALA A 270 21.88 -15.04 -0.23
N LYS A 271 22.09 -15.65 -1.42
CA LYS A 271 22.76 -15.00 -2.55
C LYS A 271 21.98 -13.78 -3.05
N GLU A 272 20.68 -13.92 -3.26
CA GLU A 272 19.81 -12.82 -3.69
C GLU A 272 19.78 -11.70 -2.64
N LEU A 273 19.73 -12.06 -1.34
CA LEU A 273 19.80 -11.09 -0.25
C LEU A 273 21.16 -10.34 -0.23
N ALA A 274 22.26 -11.03 -0.52
CA ALA A 274 23.58 -10.40 -0.61
C ALA A 274 23.65 -9.41 -1.78
N GLU A 275 23.06 -9.76 -2.93
CA GLU A 275 22.93 -8.88 -4.09
C GLU A 275 22.04 -7.66 -3.77
N MET A 276 20.91 -7.87 -3.07
CA MET A 276 20.06 -6.79 -2.56
C MET A 276 20.86 -5.84 -1.65
N PHE A 277 21.56 -6.36 -0.64
CA PHE A 277 22.36 -5.53 0.27
C PHE A 277 23.47 -4.78 -0.46
N ALA A 278 24.07 -5.37 -1.51
CA ALA A 278 25.13 -4.70 -2.28
C ALA A 278 24.62 -3.47 -3.05
N SER A 279 23.31 -3.41 -3.32
CA SER A 279 22.67 -2.27 -3.98
C SER A 279 22.27 -1.12 -3.03
N VAL A 280 22.41 -1.32 -1.71
CA VAL A 280 21.94 -0.39 -0.67
C VAL A 280 23.13 0.26 0.05
N PRO A 281 23.39 1.56 -0.17
CA PRO A 281 24.44 2.31 0.52
C PRO A 281 24.46 2.12 2.04
N ALA A 282 23.31 2.15 2.70
CA ALA A 282 23.22 1.97 4.16
C ALA A 282 23.74 0.60 4.66
N LEU A 283 23.73 -0.43 3.79
CA LEU A 283 24.16 -1.80 4.10
C LEU A 283 25.52 -2.15 3.47
N SER A 284 26.21 -1.17 2.89
CA SER A 284 27.50 -1.37 2.21
C SER A 284 28.64 -1.83 3.11
N THR A 285 28.56 -1.54 4.42
CA THR A 285 29.61 -1.89 5.40
C THR A 285 29.46 -3.30 5.97
N LEU A 286 28.32 -3.96 5.73
CA LEU A 286 28.09 -5.34 6.16
C LEU A 286 28.82 -6.31 5.23
N ASP A 287 29.26 -7.44 5.77
CA ASP A 287 29.80 -8.52 4.94
C ASP A 287 28.73 -9.06 3.95
N ARG A 288 29.16 -9.75 2.90
CA ARG A 288 28.29 -10.38 1.89
C ARG A 288 28.14 -11.88 2.10
N GLU A 289 28.92 -12.47 3.00
CA GLU A 289 28.70 -13.83 3.50
C GLU A 289 27.49 -13.85 4.43
N ILE A 290 26.30 -13.97 3.81
CA ILE A 290 25.03 -14.00 4.50
C ILE A 290 24.62 -15.44 4.81
N THR A 291 24.27 -15.70 6.07
CA THR A 291 23.71 -16.98 6.51
C THR A 291 22.45 -16.76 7.34
N TYR A 292 21.42 -17.57 7.10
CA TYR A 292 20.23 -17.62 7.94
C TYR A 292 20.43 -18.50 9.17
N PHE A 293 19.70 -18.18 10.24
CA PHE A 293 19.59 -19.01 11.44
C PHE A 293 18.63 -20.18 11.18
N LYS A 294 18.84 -21.29 11.89
CA LYS A 294 18.17 -22.58 11.66
C LYS A 294 17.12 -22.88 12.71
N GLU A 295 15.94 -23.28 12.25
CA GLU A 295 14.92 -23.87 13.11
C GLU A 295 15.11 -25.40 13.24
N PRO A 296 14.85 -26.00 14.42
CA PRO A 296 14.43 -25.33 15.66
C PRO A 296 15.60 -24.84 16.54
N ASP A 297 16.83 -25.23 16.23
CA ASP A 297 17.98 -25.10 17.14
C ASP A 297 18.28 -23.66 17.56
N ASP A 298 18.33 -22.72 16.62
CA ASP A 298 18.65 -21.32 16.93
C ASP A 298 17.51 -20.62 17.68
N VAL A 299 16.25 -21.00 17.45
CA VAL A 299 15.11 -20.53 18.26
C VAL A 299 15.25 -21.01 19.70
N ASN A 300 15.63 -22.27 19.90
CA ASN A 300 15.84 -22.83 21.24
C ASN A 300 16.98 -22.12 21.98
N VAL A 301 18.04 -21.70 21.28
CA VAL A 301 19.13 -20.90 21.86
C VAL A 301 18.61 -19.54 22.36
N VAL A 302 17.83 -18.82 21.56
CA VAL A 302 17.25 -17.51 21.96
C VAL A 302 16.35 -17.66 23.18
N LEU A 303 15.53 -18.71 23.23
CA LEU A 303 14.65 -19.01 24.36
C LEU A 303 15.44 -19.40 25.62
N ALA A 304 16.49 -20.21 25.48
CA ALA A 304 17.31 -20.66 26.60
C ALA A 304 18.09 -19.53 27.27
N ARG A 305 18.40 -18.46 26.52
CA ARG A 305 19.05 -17.25 27.05
C ARG A 305 18.10 -16.31 27.80
N GLY A 306 16.78 -16.45 27.60
CA GLY A 306 15.77 -15.50 28.09
C GLY A 306 15.72 -15.33 29.61
N ASP A 307 15.54 -14.09 30.08
CA ASP A 307 15.51 -13.73 31.51
C ASP A 307 14.14 -13.93 32.18
N ALA A 308 13.03 -13.86 31.42
CA ALA A 308 11.69 -14.07 31.95
C ALA A 308 10.66 -14.46 30.87
N GLY A 309 10.06 -15.64 31.02
CA GLY A 309 8.76 -15.97 30.41
C GLY A 309 8.79 -16.64 29.02
N ALA A 310 7.72 -17.39 28.75
CA ALA A 310 7.40 -17.89 27.42
C ALA A 310 6.98 -16.74 26.50
N PRO A 311 7.08 -16.89 25.16
CA PRO A 311 6.50 -15.93 24.22
C PRO A 311 5.04 -15.60 24.56
N PRO A 312 4.56 -14.37 24.30
CA PRO A 312 3.17 -14.01 24.53
C PRO A 312 2.22 -15.02 23.88
N GLN A 313 1.04 -15.20 24.44
CA GLN A 313 0.06 -16.15 23.90
C GLN A 313 -0.15 -15.96 22.39
N ASN A 314 -0.24 -17.08 21.66
CA ASN A 314 -0.37 -17.12 20.19
C ASN A 314 0.81 -16.53 19.41
N THR A 315 1.98 -16.38 20.04
CA THR A 315 3.22 -15.99 19.36
C THR A 315 3.94 -17.22 18.84
N VAL A 316 4.26 -17.21 17.54
CA VAL A 316 5.11 -18.19 16.88
C VAL A 316 6.50 -17.59 16.73
N LEU A 317 7.52 -18.31 17.20
CA LEU A 317 8.91 -17.95 16.97
C LEU A 317 9.44 -18.61 15.70
N THR A 318 10.24 -17.88 14.94
CA THR A 318 10.82 -18.34 13.68
C THR A 318 12.13 -17.61 13.39
N THR A 319 13.04 -18.25 12.68
CA THR A 319 14.20 -17.62 12.04
C THR A 319 13.99 -17.44 10.53
N SER A 320 12.88 -17.97 10.00
CA SER A 320 12.53 -17.85 8.59
C SER A 320 12.16 -16.42 8.22
N PRO A 321 12.51 -15.94 7.01
CA PRO A 321 11.96 -14.70 6.48
C PRO A 321 10.42 -14.71 6.46
N LEU A 322 9.83 -13.56 6.72
CA LEU A 322 8.38 -13.36 6.79
C LEU A 322 7.94 -12.35 5.72
N LEU A 323 6.92 -12.72 4.94
CA LEU A 323 6.06 -11.76 4.26
C LEU A 323 4.98 -11.30 5.24
N TRP A 324 4.93 -10.01 5.47
CA TRP A 324 4.12 -9.33 6.46
C TRP A 324 3.17 -8.33 5.79
N ASN A 325 1.87 -8.47 6.07
CA ASN A 325 0.79 -7.67 5.52
C ASN A 325 0.07 -6.91 6.66
N PRO A 326 0.60 -5.74 7.10
CA PRO A 326 0.07 -5.02 8.26
C PRO A 326 -1.27 -4.34 8.00
N VAL A 327 -1.50 -3.90 6.77
CA VAL A 327 -2.72 -3.23 6.28
C VAL A 327 -2.99 -3.67 4.84
N PRO A 328 -4.22 -3.53 4.31
CA PRO A 328 -4.52 -3.82 2.92
C PRO A 328 -3.65 -2.97 1.99
N GLY A 329 -3.12 -3.59 0.92
CA GLY A 329 -2.33 -2.88 -0.08
C GLY A 329 -0.87 -2.62 0.31
N GLU A 330 -0.41 -3.18 1.44
CA GLU A 330 0.97 -3.10 1.89
C GLU A 330 1.57 -4.49 2.15
N GLN A 331 2.73 -4.75 1.55
CA GLN A 331 3.46 -6.01 1.67
C GLN A 331 4.91 -5.74 2.06
N ILE A 332 5.39 -6.38 3.13
CA ILE A 332 6.69 -6.10 3.73
C ILE A 332 7.42 -7.42 3.96
N VAL A 333 8.65 -7.55 3.48
CA VAL A 333 9.50 -8.70 3.81
C VAL A 333 10.36 -8.35 5.02
N VAL A 334 10.19 -9.08 6.12
CA VAL A 334 11.00 -8.92 7.34
C VAL A 334 11.84 -10.18 7.54
N LEU A 335 13.13 -10.01 7.78
CA LEU A 335 14.06 -11.12 7.94
C LEU A 335 15.18 -10.78 8.91
N ALA A 336 15.79 -11.82 9.46
CA ALA A 336 16.98 -11.73 10.27
C ALA A 336 18.05 -12.70 9.77
N GLY A 337 19.32 -12.34 9.96
CA GLY A 337 20.44 -13.16 9.51
C GLY A 337 21.76 -12.68 10.07
N ARG A 338 22.83 -13.37 9.67
CA ARG A 338 24.21 -13.05 10.01
C ARG A 338 24.97 -12.65 8.75
N ALA A 339 25.78 -11.61 8.85
CA ALA A 339 26.77 -11.19 7.86
C ALA A 339 28.17 -11.22 8.52
N ALA A 340 28.88 -12.33 8.34
CA ALA A 340 30.14 -12.65 9.03
C ALA A 340 30.05 -12.50 10.57
N LYS A 341 30.58 -11.40 11.13
CA LYS A 341 30.61 -11.13 12.58
C LYS A 341 29.42 -10.32 13.09
N ASP A 342 28.67 -9.71 12.18
CA ASP A 342 27.50 -8.88 12.49
C ASP A 342 26.21 -9.71 12.29
N SER A 343 25.16 -9.35 13.00
CA SER A 343 23.80 -9.84 12.74
C SER A 343 22.87 -8.67 12.44
N PHE A 344 21.74 -8.95 11.81
CA PHE A 344 20.83 -7.91 11.35
C PHE A 344 19.38 -8.34 11.42
N VAL A 345 18.51 -7.33 11.51
CA VAL A 345 17.09 -7.40 11.19
C VAL A 345 16.82 -6.37 10.11
N VAL A 346 16.22 -6.77 8.99
CA VAL A 346 15.91 -5.87 7.87
C VAL A 346 14.47 -6.06 7.44
N ALA A 347 13.82 -4.94 7.12
CA ALA A 347 12.50 -4.89 6.53
C ALA A 347 12.55 -4.20 5.16
N PHE A 348 11.88 -4.79 4.17
CA PHE A 348 11.74 -4.25 2.82
C PHE A 348 10.27 -4.10 2.45
N TYR A 349 9.87 -2.94 1.92
CA TYR A 349 8.62 -2.86 1.17
C TYR A 349 8.77 -3.68 -0.12
N ARG A 350 7.76 -4.47 -0.47
CA ARG A 350 7.67 -5.15 -1.76
C ARG A 350 6.96 -4.25 -2.77
N LEU A 351 7.56 -4.10 -3.93
CA LEU A 351 7.03 -3.33 -5.05
C LEU A 351 6.57 -4.26 -6.17
N PRO A 352 5.73 -3.78 -7.10
CA PRO A 352 5.41 -4.49 -8.32
C PRO A 352 6.66 -4.98 -9.08
N GLY A 353 6.55 -6.17 -9.67
CA GLY A 353 7.62 -6.79 -10.44
C GLY A 353 8.77 -7.34 -9.59
N ASP A 354 8.52 -7.74 -8.34
CA ASP A 354 9.52 -8.28 -7.40
C ASP A 354 10.68 -7.33 -7.13
N ARG A 355 10.41 -6.02 -7.19
CA ARG A 355 11.35 -4.98 -6.75
C ARG A 355 11.15 -4.70 -5.26
N TYR A 356 12.15 -4.08 -4.63
CA TYR A 356 12.14 -3.84 -3.19
C TYR A 356 12.64 -2.44 -2.84
N ARG A 357 12.16 -1.91 -1.71
CA ARG A 357 12.65 -0.67 -1.09
C ARG A 357 12.96 -0.94 0.37
N ILE A 358 14.04 -0.34 0.90
CA ILE A 358 14.31 -0.39 2.33
C ILE A 358 13.14 0.24 3.11
N ALA A 359 12.60 -0.51 4.06
CA ALA A 359 11.61 0.00 5.01
C ALA A 359 12.27 0.36 6.35
N SER A 360 13.15 -0.51 6.85
CA SER A 360 13.91 -0.26 8.08
C SER A 360 15.06 -1.25 8.21
N THR A 361 16.13 -0.87 8.90
CA THR A 361 17.31 -1.72 9.13
C THR A 361 17.79 -1.60 10.57
N LEU A 362 18.23 -2.71 11.14
CA LEU A 362 18.94 -2.78 12.41
C LEU A 362 20.14 -3.71 12.22
N VAL A 363 21.33 -3.24 12.60
CA VAL A 363 22.56 -4.01 12.58
C VAL A 363 23.12 -4.10 13.99
N LEU A 364 23.34 -5.31 14.47
CA LEU A 364 24.01 -5.61 15.73
C LEU A 364 25.48 -5.93 15.42
N LYS A 365 26.36 -4.97 15.70
CA LYS A 365 27.79 -5.06 15.40
C LYS A 365 28.49 -6.04 16.34
N ASP A 366 29.34 -6.89 15.78
CA ASP A 366 30.10 -7.91 16.51
C ASP A 366 29.23 -8.89 17.34
N GLU A 367 27.93 -8.96 17.02
CA GLU A 367 26.95 -9.84 17.64
C GLU A 367 26.55 -10.92 16.63
N LYS A 368 26.90 -12.18 16.91
CA LYS A 368 26.67 -13.28 15.96
C LYS A 368 25.24 -13.84 16.02
N GLY A 369 24.42 -13.43 16.98
CA GLY A 369 23.10 -14.01 17.20
C GLY A 369 23.16 -15.40 17.85
N PRO A 370 22.12 -16.24 17.71
CA PRO A 370 21.02 -16.13 16.76
C PRO A 370 20.00 -15.02 17.06
N ILE A 371 19.23 -14.62 16.05
CA ILE A 371 18.07 -13.74 16.19
C ILE A 371 16.81 -14.53 15.81
N ALA A 372 15.82 -14.55 16.69
CA ALA A 372 14.48 -15.06 16.41
C ALA A 372 13.52 -13.90 16.16
N LEU A 373 12.64 -14.06 15.16
CA LEU A 373 11.45 -13.26 14.97
C LEU A 373 10.27 -13.90 15.70
N GLY A 374 9.38 -13.10 16.27
CA GLY A 374 8.16 -13.58 16.92
C GLY A 374 6.94 -12.88 16.36
N PHE A 375 5.97 -13.62 15.83
CA PHE A 375 4.75 -13.03 15.26
C PHE A 375 3.49 -13.66 15.84
N ASN A 376 2.42 -12.87 15.88
CA ASN A 376 1.09 -13.31 16.29
C ASN A 376 0.11 -12.93 15.19
N GLY A 377 -0.56 -13.92 14.59
CA GLY A 377 -1.45 -13.72 13.44
C GLY A 377 -2.59 -12.72 13.66
N TYR A 378 -2.99 -12.50 14.92
CA TYR A 378 -4.02 -11.54 15.31
C TYR A 378 -3.48 -10.12 15.50
N VAL A 379 -2.15 -9.94 15.64
CA VAL A 379 -1.49 -8.63 15.82
C VAL A 379 -0.89 -8.19 14.49
N ARG A 380 -1.64 -7.36 13.74
CA ARG A 380 -1.27 -7.01 12.37
C ARG A 380 -0.13 -6.02 12.24
N LYS A 381 -0.05 -5.03 13.13
CA LYS A 381 0.91 -3.91 13.00
C LYS A 381 2.24 -4.13 13.73
N ARG A 382 2.53 -5.33 14.23
CA ARG A 382 3.75 -5.57 15.04
C ARG A 382 4.19 -7.03 15.07
N LEU A 383 5.50 -7.24 14.90
CA LEU A 383 6.21 -8.47 15.26
C LEU A 383 7.41 -8.15 16.17
N PHE A 384 7.94 -9.16 16.84
CA PHE A 384 9.05 -9.10 17.77
C PHE A 384 10.36 -9.57 17.11
N TRP A 385 11.49 -9.10 17.61
CA TRP A 385 12.80 -9.68 17.34
C TRP A 385 13.56 -9.84 18.66
N ALA A 386 14.43 -10.84 18.78
CA ALA A 386 15.28 -11.03 19.96
C ALA A 386 16.52 -11.89 19.68
N THR A 387 17.65 -11.53 20.30
CA THR A 387 18.82 -12.43 20.52
C THR A 387 18.70 -13.19 21.85
N CYS A 388 17.95 -12.62 22.78
CA CYS A 388 17.64 -13.14 24.11
C CYS A 388 16.20 -12.73 24.43
N TRP A 389 15.30 -13.70 24.61
CA TRP A 389 13.87 -13.40 24.70
C TRP A 389 13.52 -12.64 25.99
N ASP A 390 12.83 -11.52 25.85
CA ASP A 390 12.45 -10.59 26.94
C ASP A 390 13.64 -10.00 27.74
N CYS A 391 14.86 -10.14 27.22
CA CYS A 391 16.05 -9.56 27.83
C CYS A 391 16.18 -8.09 27.41
N ARG A 392 16.57 -7.25 28.37
CA ARG A 392 16.75 -5.82 28.14
C ARG A 392 17.99 -5.57 27.27
N GLY A 393 17.83 -4.78 26.23
CA GLY A 393 18.85 -4.46 25.23
C GLY A 393 19.01 -5.54 24.16
N GLU A 394 18.37 -6.70 24.29
CA GLU A 394 18.56 -7.85 23.40
C GLU A 394 17.27 -8.30 22.71
N SER A 395 16.22 -7.47 22.83
CA SER A 395 14.93 -7.72 22.22
C SER A 395 14.28 -6.42 21.77
N GLY A 396 13.22 -6.53 20.98
CA GLY A 396 12.58 -5.37 20.40
C GLY A 396 11.41 -5.69 19.48
N ASN A 397 10.99 -4.72 18.69
CA ASN A 397 9.85 -4.86 17.78
C ASN A 397 10.17 -4.30 16.40
N VAL A 398 9.56 -4.93 15.39
CA VAL A 398 9.35 -4.34 14.07
C VAL A 398 7.88 -3.91 14.02
N THR A 399 7.64 -2.61 13.89
CA THR A 399 6.29 -2.01 14.03
C THR A 399 5.92 -1.21 12.78
N TYR A 400 4.70 -1.40 12.30
CA TYR A 400 4.09 -0.59 11.24
C TYR A 400 3.29 0.52 11.92
N ARG A 401 3.79 1.74 11.81
CA ARG A 401 3.23 2.90 12.50
C ARG A 401 2.04 3.46 11.74
N ASP A 402 1.26 4.30 12.42
CA ASP A 402 0.09 4.95 11.81
C ASP A 402 0.46 6.01 10.76
N ASP A 403 1.72 6.45 10.72
CA ASP A 403 2.26 7.28 9.64
C ASP A 403 2.74 6.48 8.42
N GLY A 404 2.42 5.18 8.35
CA GLY A 404 2.74 4.29 7.22
C GLY A 404 4.18 3.76 7.20
N ARG A 405 4.98 4.05 8.23
CA ARG A 405 6.40 3.67 8.29
C ARG A 405 6.67 2.42 9.09
N VAL A 406 7.67 1.65 8.66
CA VAL A 406 8.24 0.55 9.44
C VAL A 406 9.36 1.07 10.33
N VAL A 407 9.33 0.73 11.61
CA VAL A 407 10.41 1.02 12.54
C VAL A 407 10.84 -0.24 13.26
N ILE A 408 12.14 -0.49 13.27
CA ILE A 408 12.78 -1.49 14.13
C ILE A 408 13.27 -0.79 15.40
N THR A 409 12.85 -1.28 16.56
CA THR A 409 13.17 -0.73 17.88
C THR A 409 13.87 -1.77 18.73
N GLN A 410 14.80 -1.34 19.56
CA GLN A 410 15.42 -2.13 20.64
C GLN A 410 14.84 -1.64 21.97
N LYS A 411 14.57 -2.56 22.90
CA LYS A 411 13.99 -2.29 24.22
C LYS A 411 14.99 -2.54 25.33
#